data_AF-A0A238US83-F1
#
_entry.id   AF-A0A238US83-F1
#
_cell.length_a   1.000
_cell.length_b   1.000
_cell.length_c   1.000
_cell.angle_alpha   90.00
_cell.angle_beta   90.00
_cell.angle_gamma   90.00
#
_symmetry.space_group_name_H-M   'P 1'
#
loop_
_entity.id
_entity.type
_entity.pdbx_description
1 polymer ?
#
loop_
_entity_poly.entity_id
_entity_poly.type
_entity_poly.pdbx_seq_one_letter_code
_entity_poly.pdbx_strand_id
1 'polypeptide(L)'
;MLCRWTVFFVANPRLLASLDPFWSDVDVEEWSGRFEWEQDDFNGLIDVSANPFETYCRERGDCVDYATAVVSWAIAHNRPGVGIGVCGYNTRAIPIPRHVIAYDHERTYSSGVIREGTPDDYLQASEYDWIMTRTV
;
A
#
# COMPACT_ATOMS: atom_id res chain seq x y z
N MET A 1 -17.57 -11.93 -4.16
CA MET A 1 -16.81 -10.83 -3.53
C MET A 1 -16.07 -11.44 -2.35
N LEU A 2 -14.75 -11.64 -2.45
CA LEU A 2 -13.95 -12.23 -1.37
C LEU A 2 -13.44 -11.10 -0.47
N CYS A 3 -13.89 -11.08 0.80
CA CYS A 3 -13.44 -10.11 1.80
C CYS A 3 -11.97 -10.34 2.17
N ARG A 4 -11.11 -9.33 1.99
CA ARG A 4 -9.69 -9.35 2.39
C ARG A 4 -9.55 -8.41 3.60
N TRP A 5 -9.17 -8.94 4.77
CA TRP A 5 -9.17 -8.20 6.03
C TRP A 5 -7.81 -7.53 6.30
N THR A 6 -7.79 -6.33 6.92
CA THR A 6 -6.57 -5.62 7.37
C THR A 6 -5.61 -6.49 8.17
N VAL A 7 -6.11 -7.41 8.99
CA VAL A 7 -5.30 -8.36 9.77
C VAL A 7 -4.48 -9.29 8.87
N PHE A 8 -4.98 -9.61 7.67
CA PHE A 8 -4.24 -10.40 6.68
C PHE A 8 -3.18 -9.59 5.91
N PHE A 9 -3.24 -8.24 5.89
CA PHE A 9 -2.22 -7.41 5.23
C PHE A 9 -0.84 -7.63 5.85
N VAL A 10 -0.80 -7.63 7.19
CA VAL A 10 0.45 -7.86 7.93
C VAL A 10 0.85 -9.33 7.90
N ALA A 11 -0.12 -10.25 7.92
CA ALA A 11 0.17 -11.67 8.02
C ALA A 11 0.68 -12.28 6.71
N ASN A 12 0.13 -11.87 5.56
CA ASN A 12 0.55 -12.40 4.26
C ASN A 12 0.24 -11.45 3.10
N PRO A 13 1.10 -10.44 2.86
CA PRO A 13 0.86 -9.44 1.81
C PRO A 13 0.89 -10.02 0.38
N ARG A 14 1.46 -11.22 0.16
CA ARG A 14 1.37 -11.94 -1.13
C ARG A 14 -0.07 -12.23 -1.56
N LEU A 15 -0.98 -12.45 -0.61
CA LEU A 15 -2.37 -12.78 -0.92
C LEU A 15 -3.14 -11.58 -1.49
N LEU A 16 -2.57 -10.37 -1.38
CA LEU A 16 -3.18 -9.15 -1.85
C LEU A 16 -2.72 -8.77 -3.25
N ALA A 17 -1.48 -9.13 -3.59
CA ALA A 17 -0.93 -8.92 -4.91
C ALA A 17 -1.69 -9.71 -5.99
N SER A 18 -1.86 -9.07 -7.15
CA SER A 18 -2.20 -9.75 -8.39
C SER A 18 -0.92 -10.12 -9.13
N LEU A 19 -0.83 -11.37 -9.57
CA LEU A 19 0.30 -11.88 -10.36
C LEU A 19 0.00 -11.87 -11.88
N ASP A 20 -0.98 -11.07 -12.29
CA ASP A 20 -1.37 -10.96 -13.69
C ASP A 20 -0.25 -10.33 -14.54
N PRO A 21 0.08 -10.87 -15.73
CA PRO A 21 1.09 -10.29 -16.62
C PRO A 21 0.82 -8.84 -17.01
N PHE A 22 -0.43 -8.37 -16.96
CA PHE A 22 -0.82 -6.98 -17.19
C PHE A 22 0.12 -5.98 -16.49
N TRP A 23 0.55 -6.30 -15.27
CA TRP A 23 1.38 -5.41 -14.45
C TRP A 23 2.77 -5.15 -15.02
N SER A 24 3.30 -5.97 -15.94
CA SER A 24 4.61 -5.73 -16.56
C SER A 24 4.64 -4.55 -17.52
N ASP A 25 3.48 -4.14 -18.01
CA ASP A 25 3.35 -3.08 -19.02
C ASP A 25 2.89 -1.74 -18.42
N VAL A 26 2.64 -1.71 -17.11
CA VAL A 26 2.12 -0.54 -16.40
C VAL A 26 3.25 0.43 -16.04
N ASP A 27 3.08 1.70 -16.44
CA ASP A 27 3.86 2.81 -15.90
C ASP A 27 3.25 3.28 -14.58
N VAL A 28 3.88 2.89 -13.46
CA VAL A 28 3.39 3.24 -12.12
C VAL A 28 3.55 4.71 -11.79
N GLU A 29 4.54 5.40 -12.37
CA GLU A 29 4.78 6.82 -12.10
C GLU A 29 3.68 7.65 -12.75
N GLU A 30 3.38 7.35 -14.01
CA GLU A 30 2.29 7.99 -14.75
C GLU A 30 0.93 7.72 -14.10
N TRP A 31 0.67 6.47 -13.73
CA TRP A 31 -0.58 6.08 -13.06
C TRP A 31 -0.72 6.72 -11.68
N SER A 32 0.36 6.76 -10.88
CA SER A 32 0.33 7.39 -9.56
C SER A 32 0.02 8.88 -9.65
N GLY A 33 0.52 9.57 -10.68
CA GLY A 33 0.22 10.98 -10.92
C GLY A 33 -1.25 11.27 -11.29
N ARG A 34 -2.00 10.26 -11.75
CA ARG A 34 -3.45 10.36 -12.03
C ARG A 34 -4.32 9.82 -10.89
N PHE A 35 -3.75 9.08 -9.96
CA PHE A 35 -4.50 8.41 -8.92
C PHE A 35 -5.13 9.42 -7.94
N GLU A 36 -6.45 9.40 -7.85
CA GLU A 36 -7.22 10.18 -6.88
C GLU A 36 -7.34 9.40 -5.58
N TRP A 37 -6.61 9.85 -4.55
CA TRP A 37 -6.73 9.26 -3.23
C TRP A 37 -8.03 9.70 -2.53
N GLU A 38 -8.72 8.73 -1.96
CA GLU A 38 -9.87 8.97 -1.10
C GLU A 38 -9.65 8.36 0.28
N GLN A 39 -9.88 9.18 1.30
CA GLN A 39 -9.98 8.67 2.64
C GLN A 39 -11.34 8.00 2.82
N ASP A 40 -11.34 6.71 3.11
CA ASP A 40 -12.51 6.05 3.67
C ASP A 40 -12.44 6.10 5.21
N ASP A 41 -13.54 5.73 5.88
CA ASP A 41 -13.56 5.58 7.35
C ASP A 41 -12.70 4.36 7.73
N PHE A 42 -11.37 4.53 7.68
CA PHE A 42 -10.40 3.52 8.07
C PHE A 42 -10.56 3.22 9.55
N ASN A 43 -11.38 2.20 9.85
CA ASN A 43 -11.72 1.79 11.20
C ASN A 43 -10.65 0.90 11.83
N GLY A 44 -9.50 0.70 11.17
CA GLY A 44 -8.33 -0.01 11.69
C GLY A 44 -8.50 -1.51 11.95
N LEU A 45 -9.68 -2.07 11.69
CA LEU A 45 -10.03 -3.47 11.96
C LEU A 45 -10.54 -4.22 10.73
N ILE A 46 -11.24 -3.54 9.82
CA ILE A 46 -11.82 -4.11 8.60
C ILE A 46 -11.71 -3.04 7.52
N ASP A 47 -10.68 -3.14 6.72
CA ASP A 47 -10.54 -2.43 5.46
C ASP A 47 -10.41 -3.48 4.34
N VAL A 48 -11.16 -3.27 3.27
CA VAL A 48 -11.35 -4.21 2.17
C VAL A 48 -10.71 -3.62 0.93
N SER A 49 -9.54 -4.12 0.56
CA SER A 49 -8.98 -3.77 -0.75
C SER A 49 -9.89 -4.26 -1.87
N ALA A 50 -10.20 -3.39 -2.81
CA ALA A 50 -10.69 -3.76 -4.12
C ALA A 50 -9.66 -4.65 -4.86
N ASN A 51 -10.06 -5.18 -6.01
CA ASN A 51 -9.13 -5.89 -6.86
C ASN A 51 -8.08 -4.90 -7.41
N PRO A 52 -6.77 -5.21 -7.36
CA PRO A 52 -5.71 -4.32 -7.87
C PRO A 52 -5.95 -3.79 -9.30
N PHE A 53 -6.48 -4.64 -10.20
CA PHE A 53 -6.79 -4.24 -11.57
C PHE A 53 -7.98 -3.28 -11.64
N GLU A 54 -8.98 -3.48 -10.78
CA GLU A 54 -10.14 -2.59 -10.68
C GLU A 54 -9.73 -1.21 -10.13
N THR A 55 -8.87 -1.18 -9.11
CA THR A 55 -8.25 0.05 -8.61
C THR A 55 -7.47 0.77 -9.70
N TYR A 56 -6.66 0.04 -10.48
CA TYR A 56 -5.92 0.61 -11.60
C TYR A 56 -6.86 1.27 -12.61
N CYS A 57 -7.91 0.57 -13.05
CA CYS A 57 -8.87 1.08 -14.03
C CYS A 57 -9.69 2.27 -13.54
N ARG A 58 -9.99 2.34 -12.23
CA ARG A 58 -10.75 3.45 -11.64
C ARG A 58 -9.89 4.68 -11.39
N GLU A 59 -8.56 4.51 -11.32
CA GLU A 59 -7.60 5.56 -10.94
C GLU A 59 -7.98 6.26 -9.63
N ARG A 60 -8.65 5.55 -8.73
CA ARG A 60 -9.19 6.10 -7.48
C ARG A 60 -9.39 5.00 -6.45
N GLY A 61 -9.11 5.32 -5.19
CA GLY A 61 -9.25 4.39 -4.06
C GLY A 61 -8.53 4.91 -2.82
N ASP A 62 -8.53 4.10 -1.77
CA ASP A 62 -7.86 4.40 -0.51
C ASP A 62 -6.35 4.03 -0.53
N CYS A 63 -5.72 4.15 0.63
CA CYS A 63 -4.31 3.81 0.80
C CYS A 63 -4.01 2.32 0.61
N VAL A 64 -4.96 1.46 0.95
CA VAL A 64 -4.88 0.02 0.87
C VAL A 64 -4.98 -0.42 -0.60
N ASP A 65 -5.97 0.09 -1.32
CA ASP A 65 -6.16 -0.13 -2.75
C ASP A 65 -4.91 0.25 -3.53
N TYR A 66 -4.41 1.46 -3.31
CA TYR A 66 -3.19 1.94 -3.95
C TYR A 66 -1.99 1.04 -3.64
N ALA A 67 -1.76 0.71 -2.36
CA ALA A 67 -0.64 -0.13 -1.97
C ALA A 67 -0.69 -1.53 -2.62
N THR A 68 -1.88 -2.13 -2.76
CA THR A 68 -2.01 -3.46 -3.38
C THR A 68 -1.77 -3.44 -4.89
N ALA A 69 -2.22 -2.39 -5.59
CA ALA A 69 -1.89 -2.17 -7.00
C ALA A 69 -0.38 -2.02 -7.21
N VAL A 70 0.27 -1.17 -6.39
CA VAL A 70 1.72 -0.96 -6.48
C VAL A 70 2.52 -2.22 -6.15
N VAL A 71 2.13 -3.00 -5.13
CA VAL A 71 2.79 -4.27 -4.84
C VAL A 71 2.70 -5.23 -6.03
N SER A 72 1.54 -5.31 -6.69
CA SER A 72 1.34 -6.14 -7.88
C SER A 72 2.28 -5.72 -9.02
N TRP A 73 2.36 -4.41 -9.27
CA TRP A 73 3.31 -3.81 -10.20
C TRP A 73 4.78 -4.12 -9.85
N ALA A 74 5.16 -3.93 -8.59
CA ALA A 74 6.55 -4.07 -8.14
C ALA A 74 7.05 -5.52 -8.23
N ILE A 75 6.18 -6.49 -7.92
CA ILE A 75 6.47 -7.91 -8.11
C ILE A 75 6.66 -8.23 -9.60
N ALA A 76 5.76 -7.76 -10.47
CA ALA A 76 5.87 -8.00 -11.91
C ALA A 76 7.16 -7.42 -12.51
N HIS A 77 7.65 -6.31 -11.94
CA HIS A 77 8.91 -5.67 -12.30
C HIS A 77 10.15 -6.23 -11.58
N ASN A 78 10.00 -7.30 -10.80
CA ASN A 78 11.08 -7.90 -10.00
C ASN A 78 11.83 -6.89 -9.13
N ARG A 79 11.11 -5.89 -8.58
CA ARG A 79 11.71 -4.89 -7.69
C ARG A 79 12.24 -5.60 -6.42
N PRO A 80 13.42 -5.25 -5.92
CA PRO A 80 13.97 -5.87 -4.73
C PRO A 80 13.28 -5.38 -3.45
N GLY A 81 12.98 -6.32 -2.54
CA GLY A 81 12.46 -6.04 -1.20
C GLY A 81 11.07 -5.42 -1.16
N VAL A 82 10.20 -5.79 -2.09
CA VAL A 82 8.80 -5.34 -2.12
C VAL A 82 8.09 -5.69 -0.81
N GLY A 83 7.35 -4.75 -0.24
CA GLY A 83 6.57 -4.98 0.95
C GLY A 83 5.44 -3.98 1.16
N ILE A 84 4.71 -4.20 2.25
CA ILE A 84 3.66 -3.31 2.75
C ILE A 84 4.06 -2.79 4.12
N GLY A 85 3.84 -1.49 4.35
CA GLY A 85 3.96 -0.85 5.66
C GLY A 85 2.60 -0.40 6.17
N VAL A 86 2.28 -0.69 7.42
CA VAL A 86 1.11 -0.14 8.12
C VAL A 86 1.59 0.93 9.08
N CYS A 87 1.06 2.14 8.95
CA CYS A 87 1.42 3.30 9.76
C CYS A 87 0.26 3.69 10.69
N GLY A 88 0.56 4.33 11.81
CA GLY A 88 -0.47 4.75 12.76
C GLY A 88 0.00 5.69 13.85
N TYR A 89 -0.92 6.01 14.76
CA TYR A 89 -0.67 6.84 15.94
C TYR A 89 -0.72 6.00 17.21
N ASN A 90 -0.07 6.48 18.27
CA ASN A 90 -0.16 5.94 19.61
C ASN A 90 -1.22 6.72 20.41
N THR A 91 -2.44 6.20 20.49
CA THR A 91 -3.46 6.78 21.38
C THR A 91 -3.37 6.12 22.75
N ARG A 92 -2.85 6.84 23.76
CA ARG A 92 -2.69 6.33 25.14
C ARG A 92 -1.96 4.97 25.19
N ALA A 93 -0.85 4.86 24.46
CA ALA A 93 -0.05 3.64 24.30
C ALA A 93 -0.73 2.46 23.56
N ILE A 94 -1.87 2.70 22.92
CA ILE A 94 -2.51 1.75 22.02
C ILE A 94 -2.15 2.14 20.58
N PRO A 95 -1.48 1.26 19.80
CA PRO A 95 -1.18 1.52 18.40
C PRO A 95 -2.48 1.45 17.57
N ILE A 96 -2.87 2.56 16.97
CA ILE A 96 -4.05 2.68 16.11
C ILE A 96 -3.58 2.82 14.67
N PRO A 97 -3.77 1.79 13.80
CA PRO A 97 -3.39 1.87 12.41
C PRO A 97 -4.26 2.93 11.71
N ARG A 98 -3.69 3.65 10.76
CA ARG A 98 -4.35 4.73 10.03
C ARG A 98 -4.06 4.76 8.54
N HIS A 99 -2.99 4.10 8.10
CA HIS A 99 -2.50 4.27 6.74
C HIS A 99 -1.69 3.06 6.30
N VAL A 100 -1.72 2.79 4.99
CA VAL A 100 -0.97 1.71 4.37
C VAL A 100 -0.12 2.28 3.24
N ILE A 101 1.13 1.83 3.19
CA ILE A 101 2.08 2.13 2.14
C ILE A 101 2.56 0.84 1.48
N ALA A 102 2.94 0.93 0.22
CA ALA A 102 3.81 -0.06 -0.40
C ALA A 102 5.26 0.47 -0.39
N TYR A 103 6.24 -0.43 -0.43
CA TYR A 103 7.64 -0.06 -0.54
C TYR A 103 8.42 -1.09 -1.34
N ASP A 104 9.57 -0.66 -1.86
CA ASP A 104 10.67 -1.52 -2.29
C ASP A 104 11.97 -1.02 -1.62
N HIS A 105 13.15 -1.53 -2.01
CA HIS A 105 14.42 -1.09 -1.43
C HIS A 105 14.74 0.40 -1.62
N GLU A 106 14.20 1.04 -2.66
CA GLU A 106 14.59 2.38 -3.07
C GLU A 106 13.49 3.39 -2.85
N ARG A 107 12.22 2.95 -2.83
CA ARG A 107 11.07 3.82 -2.89
C ARG A 107 9.96 3.40 -1.95
N THR A 108 9.24 4.42 -1.48
CA THR A 108 7.97 4.29 -0.76
C THR A 108 6.85 4.86 -1.61
N TYR A 109 5.74 4.13 -1.69
CA TYR A 109 4.58 4.46 -2.48
C TYR A 109 3.38 4.61 -1.54
N SER A 110 2.77 5.78 -1.56
CA SER A 110 1.70 6.15 -0.62
C SER A 110 0.66 7.02 -1.29
N SER A 111 -0.55 6.50 -1.50
CA SER A 111 -1.72 7.27 -1.93
C SER A 111 -1.47 8.15 -3.16
N GLY A 112 -0.94 7.57 -4.24
CA GLY A 112 -0.61 8.31 -5.47
C GLY A 112 0.72 9.07 -5.43
N VAL A 113 1.43 9.08 -4.30
CA VAL A 113 2.72 9.75 -4.16
C VAL A 113 3.84 8.74 -4.06
N ILE A 114 4.83 8.86 -4.94
CA ILE A 114 6.06 8.07 -4.92
C ILE A 114 7.17 8.93 -4.32
N ARG A 115 7.85 8.39 -3.31
CA ARG A 115 8.98 9.02 -2.63
C ARG A 115 10.19 8.11 -2.71
N GLU A 116 11.36 8.68 -2.92
CA GLU A 116 12.62 7.98 -2.71
C GLU A 116 12.84 7.78 -1.20
N GLY A 117 13.35 6.61 -0.82
CA GLY A 117 13.66 6.28 0.56
C GLY A 117 12.87 5.09 1.12
N THR A 118 13.31 4.69 2.30
CA THR A 118 12.81 3.52 3.03
C THR A 118 11.53 3.84 3.81
N PRO A 119 10.83 2.81 4.33
CA PRO A 119 9.72 3.02 5.26
C PRO A 119 10.09 3.83 6.51
N ASP A 120 11.34 3.75 6.98
CA ASP A 120 11.81 4.54 8.12
C ASP A 120 11.98 6.02 7.75
N ASP A 121 12.47 6.32 6.55
CA ASP A 121 12.55 7.69 6.02
C ASP A 121 11.15 8.28 5.86
N TYR A 122 10.20 7.47 5.36
CA TYR A 122 8.80 7.84 5.27
C TYR A 122 8.22 8.16 6.66
N LEU A 123 8.46 7.31 7.66
CA LEU A 123 7.97 7.53 9.02
C LEU A 123 8.50 8.86 9.57
N GLN A 124 9.80 9.12 9.45
CA GLN A 124 10.44 10.35 9.92
C GLN A 124 9.90 11.62 9.26
N ALA A 125 9.46 11.52 8.00
CA ALA A 125 8.89 12.63 7.24
C ALA A 125 7.35 12.74 7.36
N SER A 126 6.71 11.81 8.07
CA SER A 126 5.26 11.73 8.23
C SER A 126 4.78 12.22 9.60
N GLU A 127 3.47 12.29 9.77
CA GLU A 127 2.83 12.56 11.05
C GLU A 127 2.70 11.31 11.95
N TYR A 128 2.95 10.11 11.43
CA TYR A 128 2.73 8.86 12.15
C TYR A 128 3.77 8.61 13.25
N ASP A 129 3.35 7.91 14.31
CA ASP A 129 4.21 7.59 15.46
C ASP A 129 4.97 6.28 15.27
N TRP A 130 4.46 5.38 14.43
CA TRP A 130 5.01 4.06 14.21
C TRP A 130 4.69 3.54 12.81
N ILE A 131 5.53 2.61 12.37
CA ILE A 131 5.32 1.81 11.16
C ILE A 131 5.64 0.34 11.43
N MET A 132 4.84 -0.56 10.88
CA MET A 132 5.10 -1.99 10.87
C MET A 132 5.20 -2.48 9.44
N THR A 133 6.33 -3.06 9.06
CA THR A 133 6.59 -3.50 7.69
C THR A 133 6.56 -5.02 7.56
N ARG A 134 6.13 -5.48 6.38
CA ARG A 134 6.21 -6.89 5.99
C ARG A 134 6.57 -7.00 4.52
N THR A 135 7.64 -7.73 4.24
CA THR A 135 8.05 -8.06 2.86
C THR A 135 7.11 -9.11 2.27
N VAL A 136 6.91 -9.02 0.96
CA VAL A 136 6.08 -9.93 0.18
C VAL A 136 6.81 -11.24 -0.07
#